data_AF-A0A7X8L9U4-F1
#
_entry.id   AF-A0A7X8L9U4-F1
#
_cell.length_a   1.000
_cell.length_b   1.000
_cell.length_c   1.000
_cell.angle_alpha   90.00
_cell.angle_beta   90.00
_cell.angle_gamma   90.00
#
_symmetry.space_group_name_H-M   'P 1'
#
loop_
_entity.id
_entity.type
_entity.pdbx_description
1 polymer ?
#
loop_
_entity_poly.entity_id
_entity_poly.type
_entity_poly.pdbx_seq_one_letter_code
_entity_poly.pdbx_strand_id
1 'polypeptide(L)'
;MSKYITYDIETLEDVKLAQTLRQIDMEPTMDYIAGSTLRGAYIYRYIQKFKISDINQGEHRRKLLNGGITFLNAYPSYENIRSIPFPKCYFANKERIKSYQNKGISELALQVGRGEPLGDGYEKVRVSEF
;
A
#
# COMPACT_ATOMS: atom_id res chain seq x y z
N MET A 1 5.33 -19.13 -18.90
CA MET A 1 4.50 -19.46 -17.74
C MET A 1 5.15 -18.86 -16.51
N SER A 2 4.45 -17.99 -15.78
CA SER A 2 5.00 -17.32 -14.59
C SER A 2 4.97 -18.24 -13.39
N LYS A 3 6.05 -18.26 -12.60
CA LYS A 3 6.10 -18.95 -11.31
C LYS A 3 5.94 -17.93 -10.19
N TYR A 4 5.08 -18.23 -9.23
CA TYR A 4 4.84 -17.38 -8.08
C TYR A 4 5.47 -18.03 -6.85
N ILE A 5 6.12 -17.22 -6.02
CA ILE A 5 6.61 -17.63 -4.72
C ILE A 5 5.94 -16.71 -3.70
N THR A 6 5.27 -17.31 -2.73
CA THR A 6 4.55 -16.61 -1.67
C THR A 6 5.32 -16.74 -0.36
N TYR A 7 5.39 -15.65 0.39
CA TYR A 7 6.02 -15.58 1.69
C TYR A 7 5.16 -14.74 2.63
N ASP A 8 5.14 -15.15 3.89
CA ASP A 8 4.61 -14.34 4.98
C ASP A 8 5.74 -13.51 5.59
N ILE A 9 5.43 -12.26 5.91
CA ILE A 9 6.39 -11.31 6.49
C ILE A 9 5.82 -10.88 7.84
N GLU A 10 6.53 -11.25 8.90
CA GLU A 10 6.22 -10.81 10.26
C GLU A 10 7.06 -9.56 10.58
N THR A 11 6.39 -8.50 10.99
CA THR A 11 7.04 -7.29 11.50
C THR A 11 7.23 -7.45 13.00
N LEU A 12 8.49 -7.48 13.45
CA LEU A 12 8.82 -7.58 14.89
C LEU A 12 8.55 -6.28 15.65
N GLU A 13 8.52 -5.16 14.92
CA GLU A 13 8.27 -3.81 15.41
C GLU A 13 7.51 -3.01 14.35
N ASP A 14 6.96 -1.85 14.73
CA ASP A 14 6.25 -0.96 13.80
C ASP A 14 7.18 -0.48 12.67
N VAL A 15 6.71 -0.64 11.42
CA VAL A 15 7.51 -0.32 10.23
C VAL A 15 7.07 1.01 9.64
N LYS A 16 8.04 1.92 9.49
CA LYS A 16 7.85 3.19 8.79
C LYS A 16 8.23 3.06 7.32
N LEU A 17 7.25 3.24 6.45
CA LEU A 17 7.40 3.30 4.99
C LEU A 17 7.34 4.73 4.49
N ALA A 18 8.32 5.14 3.70
CA ALA A 18 8.43 6.49 3.17
C ALA A 18 7.43 6.74 2.03
N GLN A 19 6.81 7.92 2.01
CA GLN A 19 6.00 8.43 0.91
C GLN A 19 6.65 9.69 0.29
N THR A 20 6.47 9.89 -1.01
CA THR A 20 7.12 10.96 -1.79
C THR A 20 6.48 12.34 -1.57
N LEU A 21 5.21 12.39 -1.14
CA LEU A 21 4.50 13.64 -0.87
C LEU A 21 4.55 13.93 0.64
N ARG A 22 5.17 15.05 1.01
CA ARG A 22 5.36 15.44 2.42
C ARG A 22 4.81 16.84 2.67
N GLN A 23 4.08 16.96 3.76
CA GLN A 23 3.90 18.22 4.48
C GLN A 23 4.87 18.17 5.67
N ILE A 24 5.54 19.28 6.00
CA ILE A 24 6.69 19.29 6.94
C ILE A 24 6.34 18.70 8.32
N ASP A 25 5.08 18.82 8.75
CA ASP A 25 4.62 18.42 10.08
C ASP A 25 3.84 17.10 10.12
N MET A 26 3.77 16.36 9.00
CA MET A 26 3.07 15.08 8.94
C MET A 26 3.80 14.12 8.00
N GLU A 27 4.28 13.01 8.55
CA GLU A 27 4.84 11.91 7.76
C GLU A 27 3.88 10.72 7.76
N PRO A 28 2.95 10.64 6.78
CA PRO A 28 2.11 9.46 6.63
C PRO A 28 2.96 8.24 6.28
N THR A 29 2.53 7.07 6.75
CA THR A 29 3.05 5.78 6.29
C THR A 29 1.99 5.00 5.51
N MET A 30 2.39 3.90 4.89
CA MET A 30 1.50 3.06 4.10
C MET A 30 1.00 1.87 4.93
N ASP A 31 -0.28 1.50 4.75
CA ASP A 31 -0.91 0.35 5.41
C ASP A 31 -0.45 -1.01 4.84
N TYR A 32 0.55 -1.01 3.96
CA TYR A 32 1.10 -2.19 3.30
C TYR A 32 2.55 -1.95 2.89
N ILE A 33 3.35 -3.00 2.77
CA ILE A 33 4.73 -2.88 2.29
C ILE A 33 4.75 -2.93 0.77
N ALA A 34 5.17 -1.83 0.14
CA ALA A 34 5.28 -1.74 -1.30
C ALA A 34 6.27 -2.78 -1.86
N GLY A 35 5.95 -3.36 -3.02
CA GLY A 35 6.82 -4.34 -3.69
C GLY A 35 8.20 -3.77 -4.03
N SER A 36 8.31 -2.46 -4.27
CA SER A 36 9.59 -1.77 -4.44
C SER A 36 10.44 -1.77 -3.16
N THR A 37 9.81 -1.61 -1.98
CA THR A 37 10.48 -1.70 -0.69
C THR A 37 10.99 -3.12 -0.43
N LEU A 38 10.14 -4.13 -0.69
CA LEU A 38 10.53 -5.54 -0.58
C LEU A 38 11.68 -5.89 -1.52
N ARG A 39 11.63 -5.38 -2.75
CA ARG A 39 12.71 -5.52 -3.73
C ARG A 39 14.01 -4.92 -3.21
N GLY A 40 13.97 -3.73 -2.62
CA GLY A 40 15.14 -3.09 -2.02
C GLY A 40 15.74 -3.92 -0.87
N ALA A 41 14.90 -4.37 0.07
CA ALA A 41 15.32 -5.22 1.18
C ALA A 41 15.91 -6.56 0.70
N TYR A 42 15.28 -7.18 -0.30
CA TYR A 42 15.77 -8.41 -0.92
C TYR A 42 17.13 -8.20 -1.59
N ILE A 43 17.28 -7.14 -2.40
CA ILE A 43 18.55 -6.80 -3.07
C ILE A 43 19.65 -6.58 -2.04
N TYR A 44 19.37 -5.88 -0.95
CA TYR A 44 20.34 -5.67 0.13
C TYR A 44 20.83 -7.02 0.69
N ARG A 45 19.91 -7.92 1.08
CA ARG A 45 20.27 -9.26 1.58
C ARG A 45 21.01 -10.09 0.54
N TYR A 46 20.64 -9.97 -0.73
CA TYR A 46 21.30 -10.64 -1.85
C TYR A 46 22.75 -10.18 -2.02
N ILE A 47 22.99 -8.86 -1.99
CA ILE A 47 24.34 -8.27 -2.07
C ILE A 47 25.21 -8.79 -0.92
N GLN A 48 24.69 -8.74 0.32
CA GLN A 48 25.42 -9.20 1.50
C GLN A 48 25.76 -10.69 1.43
N LYS A 49 24.79 -11.53 1.04
CA LYS A 49 24.97 -13.00 0.99
C LYS A 49 25.96 -13.43 -0.09
N PHE A 50 25.90 -12.81 -1.27
CA PHE A 50 26.73 -13.21 -2.42
C PHE A 50 27.95 -12.31 -2.63
N LYS A 51 28.19 -11.33 -1.74
CA LYS A 51 29.29 -10.36 -1.79
C LYS A 51 29.40 -9.67 -3.15
N ILE A 52 28.26 -9.24 -3.69
CA ILE A 52 28.18 -8.59 -5.00
C ILE A 52 28.74 -7.16 -4.89
N SER A 53 29.73 -6.83 -5.73
CA SER A 53 30.33 -5.50 -5.77
C SER A 53 29.50 -4.50 -6.60
N ASP A 54 28.84 -4.94 -7.66
CA ASP A 54 27.98 -4.11 -8.50
C ASP A 54 26.70 -4.85 -8.92
N ILE A 55 25.57 -4.38 -8.40
CA ILE A 55 24.24 -4.92 -8.71
C ILE A 55 23.73 -4.49 -10.09
N ASN A 56 24.32 -3.45 -10.69
CA ASN A 56 23.91 -2.88 -11.97
C ASN A 56 24.48 -3.63 -13.18
N GLN A 57 25.14 -4.77 -12.98
CA GLN A 57 25.77 -5.55 -14.05
C GLN A 57 25.15 -6.92 -14.25
N GLY A 58 25.29 -7.42 -15.48
CA GLY A 58 25.04 -8.80 -15.87
C GLY A 58 23.68 -9.34 -15.43
N GLU A 59 23.71 -10.55 -14.87
CA GLU A 59 22.48 -11.26 -14.51
C GLU A 59 21.74 -10.62 -13.33
N HIS A 60 22.46 -9.93 -12.43
CA HIS A 60 21.85 -9.24 -11.29
C HIS A 60 20.94 -8.12 -11.75
N ARG A 61 21.42 -7.25 -12.65
CA ARG A 61 20.60 -6.19 -13.24
C ARG A 61 19.39 -6.78 -13.98
N ARG A 62 19.60 -7.81 -14.79
CA ARG A 62 18.52 -8.46 -15.55
C ARG A 62 17.43 -9.00 -14.64
N LYS A 63 17.79 -9.76 -13.59
CA LYS A 63 16.84 -10.39 -12.66
C LYS A 63 16.19 -9.37 -11.73
N LEU A 64 16.98 -8.51 -11.11
CA LEU A 64 16.55 -7.71 -9.95
C LEU A 64 16.21 -6.28 -10.32
N LEU A 65 16.72 -5.74 -11.42
CA LEU A 65 16.53 -4.34 -11.79
C LEU A 65 15.63 -4.11 -13.00
N ASN A 66 15.78 -4.93 -14.05
CA ASN A 66 15.06 -4.83 -15.31
C ASN A 66 13.75 -5.66 -15.34
N GLY A 67 13.23 -6.07 -14.17
CA GLY A 67 11.94 -6.76 -14.08
C GLY A 67 11.96 -8.26 -14.40
N GLY A 68 13.12 -8.92 -14.40
CA GLY A 68 13.17 -10.39 -14.50
C GLY A 68 12.52 -11.11 -13.32
N ILE A 69 12.41 -10.42 -12.17
CA ILE A 69 11.63 -10.81 -11.00
C ILE A 69 10.71 -9.63 -10.66
N THR A 70 9.42 -9.91 -10.52
CA THR A 70 8.41 -8.93 -10.10
C THR A 70 8.12 -9.10 -8.62
N PHE A 71 8.26 -8.02 -7.86
CA PHE A 71 7.91 -7.98 -6.44
C PHE A 71 6.52 -7.35 -6.29
N LEU A 72 5.59 -8.13 -5.75
CA LEU A 72 4.23 -7.68 -5.45
C LEU A 72 4.19 -7.00 -4.07
N ASN A 73 3.15 -6.20 -3.83
CA ASN A 73 2.93 -5.61 -2.52
C ASN A 73 2.62 -6.69 -1.47
N ALA A 74 3.16 -6.52 -0.27
CA ALA A 74 2.76 -7.30 0.89
C ALA A 74 1.64 -6.55 1.62
N TYR A 75 0.42 -7.01 1.38
CA TYR A 75 -0.77 -6.59 2.11
C TYR A 75 -0.84 -7.32 3.46
N PRO A 76 -1.36 -6.67 4.51
CA PRO A 76 -1.49 -7.28 5.82
C PRO A 76 -2.41 -8.50 5.78
N SER A 77 -2.17 -9.45 6.67
CA SER A 77 -3.06 -10.59 6.91
C SER A 77 -3.61 -10.52 8.33
N TYR A 78 -4.92 -10.70 8.48
CA TYR A 78 -5.58 -10.81 9.78
C TYR A 78 -6.12 -12.23 9.90
N GLU A 79 -5.82 -12.93 11.01
CA GLU A 79 -6.26 -14.32 11.24
C GLU A 79 -5.91 -15.28 10.09
N ASN A 80 -4.73 -15.14 9.48
CA ASN A 80 -4.27 -15.88 8.28
C ASN A 80 -5.11 -15.66 7.02
N ILE A 81 -5.96 -14.63 6.99
CA ILE A 81 -6.72 -14.23 5.83
C ILE A 81 -6.01 -13.04 5.18
N ARG A 82 -5.63 -13.20 3.92
CA ARG A 82 -4.95 -12.15 3.15
C ARG A 82 -5.92 -11.00 2.87
N SER A 83 -5.52 -9.78 3.24
CA SER A 83 -6.28 -8.59 2.86
C SER A 83 -6.13 -8.31 1.37
N ILE A 84 -7.20 -7.84 0.74
CA ILE A 84 -7.16 -7.31 -0.63
C ILE A 84 -7.28 -5.78 -0.58
N PRO A 85 -6.56 -5.05 -1.44
CA PRO A 85 -6.71 -3.61 -1.51
C PRO A 85 -8.15 -3.28 -1.89
N PHE A 86 -8.85 -2.58 -1.00
CA PHE A 86 -10.19 -2.11 -1.30
C PHE A 86 -10.10 -0.80 -2.09
N PRO A 87 -10.66 -0.73 -3.32
CA PRO A 87 -10.72 0.54 -4.04
C PRO A 87 -11.59 1.51 -3.24
N LYS A 88 -10.94 2.46 -2.54
CA LYS A 88 -11.61 3.52 -1.79
C LYS A 88 -12.16 4.56 -2.81
N CYS A 89 -13.13 4.17 -3.63
CA CYS A 89 -13.79 5.04 -4.60
C CYS A 89 -15.16 5.52 -4.09
N TYR A 90 -15.47 5.29 -2.81
CA TYR A 90 -16.71 5.76 -2.20
C TYR A 90 -16.52 7.12 -1.54
N PHE A 91 -17.41 8.04 -1.90
CA PHE A 91 -17.46 9.40 -1.41
C PHE A 91 -18.85 9.68 -0.84
N ALA A 92 -18.95 10.61 0.08
CA ALA A 92 -20.22 11.13 0.57
C ALA A 92 -20.06 12.61 0.91
N ASN A 93 -21.17 13.32 1.03
CA ASN A 93 -21.14 14.71 1.47
C ASN A 93 -20.57 14.81 2.90
N LYS A 94 -19.66 15.76 3.13
CA LYS A 94 -18.97 15.97 4.41
C LYS A 94 -19.90 16.08 5.61
N GLU A 95 -21.02 16.78 5.46
CA GLU A 95 -22.00 16.94 6.54
C GLU A 95 -22.64 15.60 6.90
N ARG A 96 -22.98 14.79 5.90
CA ARG A 96 -23.54 13.46 6.12
C ARG A 96 -22.54 12.50 6.76
N ILE A 97 -21.26 12.57 6.37
CA ILE A 97 -20.19 11.78 7.03
C ILE A 97 -20.15 12.11 8.53
N LYS A 98 -20.16 13.41 8.89
CA LYS A 98 -20.18 13.85 10.29
C LYS A 98 -21.43 13.35 11.03
N SER A 99 -22.61 13.49 10.42
CA SER A 99 -23.86 13.00 11.01
C SER A 99 -23.84 11.49 11.22
N TYR A 100 -23.26 10.72 10.30
CA TYR A 100 -23.14 9.27 10.42
C TYR A 100 -22.18 8.86 11.54
N GLN A 101 -20.99 9.49 11.62
CA GLN A 101 -20.03 9.25 12.69
C GLN A 101 -20.59 9.57 14.08
N ASN A 102 -21.39 10.64 14.17
CA ASN A 102 -22.06 11.05 15.41
C ASN A 102 -23.36 10.26 15.68
N LYS A 103 -23.65 9.19 14.92
CA LYS A 103 -24.87 8.37 15.01
C LYS A 103 -26.19 9.16 14.85
N GLY A 104 -26.13 10.37 14.28
CA GLY A 104 -27.30 11.18 13.96
C GLY A 104 -28.06 10.69 12.73
N ILE A 105 -27.43 9.85 11.90
CA ILE A 105 -28.07 9.08 10.83
C ILE A 105 -27.54 7.64 10.87
N SER A 106 -28.40 6.67 10.57
CA SER A 106 -28.06 5.24 10.55
C SER A 106 -27.44 4.77 9.25
N GLU A 107 -27.55 5.57 8.18
CA GLU A 107 -27.13 5.19 6.83
C GLU A 107 -26.42 6.35 6.13
N LEU A 108 -25.34 6.01 5.41
CA LEU A 108 -24.57 6.97 4.62
C LEU A 108 -24.74 6.66 3.13
N ALA A 109 -25.35 7.59 2.39
CA ALA A 109 -25.46 7.47 0.93
C ALA A 109 -24.07 7.66 0.30
N LEU A 110 -23.55 6.58 -0.30
CA LEU A 110 -22.25 6.57 -0.96
C LEU A 110 -22.39 6.86 -2.45
N GLN A 111 -21.47 7.65 -2.98
CA GLN A 111 -21.27 7.87 -4.41
C GLN A 111 -19.94 7.30 -4.86
N VAL A 112 -19.93 6.69 -6.04
CA VAL A 112 -18.71 6.11 -6.60
C VAL A 112 -18.00 7.17 -7.46
N GLY A 113 -16.85 7.64 -7.01
CA GLY A 113 -15.98 8.54 -7.77
C GLY A 113 -15.23 7.78 -8.85
N ARG A 114 -15.90 7.44 -9.95
CA ARG A 114 -15.29 6.87 -11.16
C ARG A 114 -15.06 7.99 -12.17
N GLY A 115 -13.82 8.45 -12.28
CA GLY A 115 -13.35 9.27 -13.41
C GLY A 115 -13.72 10.76 -13.36
N GLU A 116 -14.91 11.13 -12.87
CA GLU A 116 -15.32 12.53 -12.77
C GLU A 116 -15.23 13.06 -11.33
N PRO A 117 -14.79 14.33 -11.14
CA PRO A 117 -14.78 14.95 -9.83
C PRO A 117 -16.23 15.11 -9.34
N LEU A 118 -16.54 14.46 -8.22
CA LEU A 118 -17.75 14.75 -7.47
C LEU A 118 -17.59 16.19 -6.96
N GLY A 119 -18.59 17.05 -7.23
CA GLY A 119 -18.49 18.49 -7.00
C GLY A 119 -18.17 18.90 -5.56
N ASP A 120 -18.07 20.20 -5.32
CA ASP A 120 -17.65 20.74 -4.02
C ASP A 120 -18.49 20.19 -2.84
N GLY A 121 -17.81 19.77 -1.77
CA GLY A 121 -18.43 19.25 -0.54
C GLY A 121 -18.48 17.72 -0.40
N TYR A 122 -18.06 16.96 -1.42
CA TYR A 122 -17.87 15.52 -1.32
C TYR A 122 -16.48 15.17 -0.77
N GLU A 123 -16.45 14.29 0.23
CA GLU A 123 -15.22 13.76 0.80
C GLU A 123 -15.20 12.23 0.70
N LYS A 124 -13.97 11.71 0.60
CA LYS A 124 -13.72 10.27 0.58
C LYS A 124 -14.16 9.68 1.91
N VAL A 125 -14.96 8.61 1.87
CA VAL A 125 -15.41 7.93 3.09
C VAL A 125 -14.24 7.12 3.65
N ARG A 126 -13.73 7.54 4.82
CA ARG A 126 -12.59 6.94 5.53
C ARG A 126 -13.04 6.24 6.82
N VAL A 127 -14.22 5.62 6.80
CA VAL A 127 -14.87 5.11 8.03
C VAL A 127 -14.24 3.82 8.54
N SER A 128 -13.41 3.15 7.75
CA SER A 128 -12.62 2.03 8.25
C SER A 128 -11.21 2.46 8.64
N GLU A 129 -10.95 2.41 9.94
CA GLU A 129 -9.63 2.09 10.48
C GLU A 129 -9.40 0.60 10.17
N PHE A 130 -8.70 0.31 9.08
CA PHE A 130 -8.08 -0.99 8.85
C PHE A 130 -6.60 -0.84 9.18
#